data_AF-A0A833Q6W4-F1
#
_entry.id   AF-A0A833Q6W4-F1
#
_cell.length_a   1.000
_cell.length_b   1.000
_cell.length_c   1.000
_cell.angle_alpha   90.00
_cell.angle_beta   90.00
_cell.angle_gamma   90.00
#
_symmetry.space_group_name_H-M   'P 1'
#
loop_
_entity.id
_entity.type
_entity.pdbx_description
1 polymer ?
#
loop_
_entity_poly.entity_id
_entity_poly.type
_entity_poly.pdbx_seq_one_letter_code
_entity_poly.pdbx_strand_id
1 'polypeptide(L)'
;MQNQLEEALESIRGQEKTPMVLQLESQILYRLGKMESCIDSYKKLQKLNIDSDDLKANIIGALVAGGRSEEVDATLSALKAKSSKNFEIVYNSACALVEKKKYAEAEEVLLNARRIGQEFLMNDDYAEDEIETELAPIAVQLGYVRQMMGRGQELIDEYNVVLSRNLADASSLAIATNNLIALRNGKEVADGLRKLDKLISKGNSEKPFELSNGLDFRLNPKQKEALYSNRVLLLLQANKIDQAQELVSALQEMYPKSITPILLQAAVFVREKKVPKAEEILTQYSNKYPKNCMPVLLALAQIAATAGHFQISSEALSKVVEIQHMPATVATLVSLWERLGDISNATLVLDASIEWWKNAMDGERNLSVLMPKAASFKLKHGKEGEAARLYEELVRSQGSVEALVGLVQTAAKSDLEKAERYEKKLKPLPGLKGVDVEALEKTSGAKHVEGGTHVAKMEISDEVKKAKAKKRKRKPKYPKGFDPANPGPPPDPERWLPKRERSTYRPKRKDKRAQIRGAQGAVSRDKHDTTAATSGTGAGTSGAISGKAGQASAGSSKGGGSQSALAGNAEQNKGSSKSRKKKSRN
;
A
#
# COMPACT_ATOMS: atom_id res chain seq x y z
N MET A 1 -0.08 -41.30 -6.46
CA MET A 1 -0.91 -41.20 -5.24
C MET A 1 -2.28 -40.70 -5.64
N GLN A 2 -3.36 -41.40 -5.30
CA GLN A 2 -4.74 -41.06 -5.71
C GLN A 2 -5.36 -39.90 -4.89
N ASN A 3 -4.63 -39.31 -3.92
CA ASN A 3 -5.07 -38.21 -3.06
C ASN A 3 -6.43 -38.42 -2.34
N GLN A 4 -6.85 -39.69 -2.18
CA GLN A 4 -8.05 -40.08 -1.42
C GLN A 4 -7.74 -40.16 0.08
N LEU A 5 -7.41 -39.01 0.69
CA LEU A 5 -6.96 -38.94 2.08
C LEU A 5 -8.07 -39.26 3.07
N GLU A 6 -9.30 -38.88 2.78
CA GLU A 6 -10.47 -39.19 3.59
C GLU A 6 -10.79 -40.69 3.60
N GLU A 7 -10.72 -41.35 2.45
CA GLU A 7 -10.91 -42.82 2.34
C GLU A 7 -9.77 -43.57 3.04
N ALA A 8 -8.54 -43.08 2.91
CA ALA A 8 -7.40 -43.64 3.63
C ALA A 8 -7.56 -43.49 5.16
N LEU A 9 -8.07 -42.34 5.62
CA LEU A 9 -8.37 -42.12 7.04
C LEU A 9 -9.48 -43.04 7.54
N GLU A 10 -10.52 -43.28 6.74
CA GLU A 10 -11.59 -44.22 7.10
C GLU A 10 -11.09 -45.68 7.11
N SER A 11 -10.19 -46.04 6.20
CA SER A 11 -9.62 -47.40 6.11
C SER A 11 -8.76 -47.78 7.33
N ILE A 12 -8.13 -46.80 7.98
CA ILE A 12 -7.37 -47.01 9.22
C ILE A 12 -8.23 -46.84 10.49
N ARG A 13 -9.51 -46.46 10.34
CA ARG A 13 -10.44 -46.28 11.44
C ARG A 13 -10.82 -47.66 11.99
N GLY A 14 -10.55 -47.88 13.28
CA GLY A 14 -10.83 -49.15 13.96
C GLY A 14 -9.68 -50.17 13.92
N GLN A 15 -8.58 -49.87 13.23
CA GLN A 15 -7.35 -50.68 13.35
C GLN A 15 -6.65 -50.44 14.69
N GLU A 16 -5.87 -51.44 15.12
CA GLU A 16 -5.03 -51.33 16.30
C GLU A 16 -4.05 -50.17 16.16
N LYS A 17 -3.93 -49.34 17.21
CA LYS A 17 -3.11 -48.13 17.22
C LYS A 17 -1.63 -48.44 17.43
N THR A 18 -1.07 -49.23 16.51
CA THR A 18 0.37 -49.50 16.44
C THR A 18 1.13 -48.21 16.07
N PRO A 19 2.45 -48.14 16.33
CA PRO A 19 3.28 -47.00 15.92
C PRO A 19 3.12 -46.62 14.45
N MET A 20 3.10 -47.60 13.56
CA MET A 20 3.01 -47.39 12.12
C MET A 20 1.63 -46.83 11.72
N VAL A 21 0.55 -47.34 12.32
CA VAL A 21 -0.82 -46.83 12.10
C VAL A 21 -0.95 -45.40 12.62
N LEU A 22 -0.40 -45.10 13.79
CA LEU A 22 -0.41 -43.75 14.37
C LEU A 22 0.42 -42.77 13.53
N GLN A 23 1.56 -43.18 13.01
CA GLN A 23 2.38 -42.34 12.13
C GLN A 23 1.64 -42.04 10.82
N LEU A 24 1.06 -43.05 10.18
CA LEU A 24 0.26 -42.88 8.95
C LEU A 24 -0.97 -42.00 9.20
N GLU A 25 -1.71 -42.23 10.29
CA GLU A 25 -2.84 -41.39 10.72
C GLU A 25 -2.40 -39.94 10.87
N SER A 26 -1.26 -39.69 11.54
CA SER A 26 -0.73 -38.35 11.76
C SER A 26 -0.36 -37.66 10.45
N GLN A 27 0.27 -38.37 9.50
CA GLN A 27 0.63 -37.86 8.18
C GLN A 27 -0.61 -37.54 7.32
N ILE A 28 -1.65 -38.38 7.37
CA ILE A 28 -2.92 -38.12 6.68
C ILE A 28 -3.60 -36.89 7.27
N LEU A 29 -3.70 -36.80 8.60
CA LEU A 29 -4.29 -35.66 9.30
C LEU A 29 -3.53 -34.35 9.01
N TYR A 30 -2.20 -34.41 8.92
CA TYR A 30 -1.36 -33.28 8.52
C TYR A 30 -1.74 -32.78 7.13
N ARG A 31 -1.83 -33.68 6.14
CA ARG A 31 -2.20 -33.32 4.76
C ARG A 31 -3.64 -32.83 4.62
N LEU A 32 -4.54 -33.31 5.48
CA LEU A 32 -5.94 -32.84 5.56
C LEU A 32 -6.09 -31.48 6.26
N GLY A 33 -5.02 -30.89 6.81
CA GLY A 33 -5.12 -29.63 7.55
C GLY A 33 -5.72 -29.78 8.96
N LYS A 34 -5.97 -31.00 9.44
CA LYS A 34 -6.56 -31.28 10.76
C LYS A 34 -5.48 -31.26 11.85
N MET A 35 -4.89 -30.08 12.06
CA MET A 35 -3.66 -29.91 12.86
C MET A 35 -3.81 -30.33 14.33
N GLU A 36 -4.92 -30.01 14.99
CA GLU A 36 -5.12 -30.43 16.39
C GLU A 36 -5.11 -31.96 16.54
N SER A 37 -5.87 -32.66 15.69
CA SER A 37 -5.91 -34.13 15.69
C SER A 37 -4.57 -34.74 15.29
N CYS A 38 -3.85 -34.11 14.36
CA CYS A 38 -2.50 -34.51 13.94
C CYS A 38 -1.53 -34.45 15.13
N ILE A 39 -1.52 -33.34 15.86
CA ILE A 39 -0.65 -33.12 17.02
C ILE A 39 -1.01 -34.09 18.15
N ASP A 40 -2.29 -34.35 18.40
CA ASP A 40 -2.73 -35.33 19.40
C ASP A 40 -2.29 -36.75 19.05
N SER A 41 -2.32 -37.11 17.77
CA SER A 41 -1.81 -38.40 17.29
C SER A 41 -0.30 -38.51 17.47
N TYR A 42 0.46 -37.47 17.11
CA TYR A 42 1.91 -37.42 17.35
C TYR A 42 2.28 -37.44 18.83
N LYS A 43 1.50 -36.82 19.73
CA LYS A 43 1.71 -36.92 21.19
C LYS A 43 1.57 -38.34 21.70
N LYS A 44 0.66 -39.15 21.14
CA LYS A 44 0.55 -40.58 21.48
C LYS A 44 1.80 -41.33 21.03
N LEU A 45 2.27 -41.04 19.82
CA LEU A 45 3.47 -41.66 19.26
C LEU A 45 4.74 -41.28 20.05
N GLN A 46 4.84 -40.04 20.52
CA GLN A 46 5.96 -39.56 21.33
C GLN A 46 6.13 -40.36 22.63
N LYS A 47 5.03 -40.82 23.25
CA LYS A 47 5.07 -41.66 24.47
C LYS A 47 5.72 -43.03 24.25
N LEU A 48 5.86 -43.45 23.00
CA LEU A 48 6.47 -44.73 22.63
C LEU A 48 8.00 -44.63 22.49
N ASN A 49 8.59 -43.44 22.70
CA ASN A 49 10.04 -43.19 22.70
C ASN A 49 10.81 -43.73 21.48
N ILE A 50 10.21 -43.60 20.29
CA ILE A 50 10.82 -44.03 19.03
C ILE A 50 11.92 -43.05 18.63
N ASP A 51 13.15 -43.54 18.46
CA ASP A 51 14.29 -42.73 18.05
C ASP A 51 14.42 -42.69 16.51
N SER A 52 13.73 -41.73 15.88
CA SER A 52 13.77 -41.50 14.44
C SER A 52 13.79 -40.00 14.17
N ASP A 53 14.77 -39.52 13.39
CA ASP A 53 14.87 -38.10 13.07
C ASP A 53 13.75 -37.62 12.15
N ASP A 54 13.29 -38.45 11.21
CA ASP A 54 12.12 -38.16 10.37
C ASP A 54 10.86 -37.96 11.23
N LEU A 55 10.70 -38.81 12.26
CA LEU A 55 9.58 -38.65 13.17
C LEU A 55 9.69 -37.34 13.97
N LYS A 56 10.88 -37.03 14.51
CA LYS A 56 11.11 -35.77 15.23
C LYS A 56 10.82 -34.57 14.32
N ALA A 57 11.32 -34.58 13.08
CA ALA A 57 11.06 -33.53 12.09
C ALA A 57 9.56 -33.35 11.86
N ASN A 58 8.81 -34.45 11.66
CA ASN A 58 7.37 -34.44 11.48
C ASN A 58 6.60 -33.90 12.70
N ILE A 59 6.99 -34.26 13.92
CA ILE A 59 6.38 -33.74 15.15
C ILE A 59 6.57 -32.21 15.25
N ILE A 60 7.78 -31.72 15.03
CA ILE A 60 8.06 -30.27 15.06
C ILE A 60 7.32 -29.56 13.93
N GLY A 61 7.32 -30.12 12.72
CA GLY A 61 6.59 -29.58 11.57
C GLY A 61 5.07 -29.49 11.83
N ALA A 62 4.48 -30.48 12.52
CA ALA A 62 3.08 -30.47 12.92
C ALA A 62 2.78 -29.37 13.95
N LEU A 63 3.65 -29.15 14.94
CA LEU A 63 3.51 -28.07 15.92
C LEU A 63 3.53 -26.70 15.24
N VAL A 64 4.48 -26.47 14.34
CA VAL A 64 4.59 -25.21 13.58
C VAL A 64 3.37 -25.01 12.68
N ALA A 65 2.96 -26.04 11.91
CA ALA A 65 1.78 -25.95 11.05
C ALA A 65 0.48 -25.70 11.84
N GLY A 66 0.41 -26.19 13.09
CA GLY A 66 -0.69 -25.93 14.02
C GLY A 66 -0.62 -24.58 14.75
N GLY A 67 0.40 -23.74 14.50
CA GLY A 67 0.56 -22.45 15.18
C GLY A 67 0.98 -22.58 16.65
N ARG A 68 1.56 -23.72 17.05
CA ARG A 68 2.02 -24.03 18.41
C ARG A 68 3.53 -23.88 18.55
N SER A 69 4.09 -22.87 17.88
CA SER A 69 5.53 -22.57 17.86
C SER A 69 6.13 -22.31 19.26
N GLU A 70 5.33 -21.94 20.25
CA GLU A 70 5.80 -21.81 21.64
C GLU A 70 6.19 -23.14 22.29
N GLU A 71 5.63 -24.26 21.83
CA GLU A 71 5.92 -25.60 22.38
C GLU A 71 7.14 -26.26 21.76
N VAL A 72 7.66 -25.70 20.66
CA VAL A 72 8.76 -26.27 19.87
C VAL A 72 10.04 -26.40 20.70
N ASP A 73 10.42 -25.39 21.47
CA ASP A 73 11.66 -25.42 22.26
C ASP A 73 11.63 -26.51 23.35
N ALA A 74 10.47 -26.68 23.99
CA ALA A 74 10.24 -27.72 24.99
C ALA A 74 10.26 -29.12 24.34
N THR A 75 9.64 -29.26 23.17
CA THR A 75 9.56 -30.54 22.45
C THR A 75 10.92 -30.95 21.88
N LEU A 76 11.68 -30.01 21.32
CA LEU A 76 13.08 -30.25 20.91
C LEU A 76 13.95 -30.73 22.08
N SER A 77 13.73 -30.21 23.29
CA SER A 77 14.43 -30.66 24.50
C SER A 77 14.03 -32.08 24.89
N ALA A 78 12.73 -32.36 24.92
CA ALA A 78 12.19 -33.67 25.26
C ALA A 78 12.63 -34.76 24.29
N LEU A 79 12.72 -34.43 22.99
CA LEU A 79 13.17 -35.32 21.92
C LEU A 79 14.70 -35.38 21.76
N LYS A 80 15.46 -34.67 22.61
CA LYS A 80 16.93 -34.54 22.53
C LYS A 80 17.42 -34.06 21.14
N ALA A 81 16.64 -33.22 20.47
CA ALA A 81 16.84 -32.79 19.09
C ALA A 81 17.39 -31.36 18.95
N LYS A 82 17.71 -30.67 20.07
CA LYS A 82 18.22 -29.28 20.06
C LYS A 82 19.48 -29.07 19.24
N SER A 83 20.39 -30.05 19.26
CA SER A 83 21.65 -30.01 18.51
C SER A 83 21.64 -31.01 17.35
N SER A 84 20.47 -31.23 16.75
CA SER A 84 20.33 -32.19 15.66
C SER A 84 21.19 -31.79 14.45
N LYS A 85 21.78 -32.80 13.80
CA LYS A 85 22.45 -32.66 12.51
C LYS A 85 21.51 -32.95 11.33
N ASN A 86 20.23 -33.20 11.59
CA ASN A 86 19.22 -33.32 10.55
C ASN A 86 18.73 -31.91 10.17
N PHE A 87 18.94 -31.53 8.91
CA PHE A 87 18.62 -30.19 8.43
C PHE A 87 17.11 -29.88 8.41
N GLU A 88 16.23 -30.88 8.33
CA GLU A 88 14.77 -30.68 8.39
C GLU A 88 14.32 -30.27 9.80
N ILE A 89 14.92 -30.84 10.83
CA ILE A 89 14.65 -30.45 12.23
C ILE A 89 15.08 -29.00 12.46
N VAL A 90 16.26 -28.62 11.95
CA VAL A 90 16.78 -27.25 12.04
C VAL A 90 15.93 -26.28 11.21
N TYR A 91 15.45 -26.70 10.04
CA TYR A 91 14.53 -25.93 9.21
C TYR A 91 13.20 -25.68 9.93
N ASN A 92 12.60 -26.71 10.54
CA ASN A 92 11.33 -26.58 11.25
C ASN A 92 11.47 -25.72 12.52
N SER A 93 12.61 -25.77 13.22
CA SER A 93 12.88 -24.87 14.34
C SER A 93 13.01 -23.41 13.89
N ALA A 94 13.62 -23.17 12.72
CA ALA A 94 13.64 -21.84 12.13
C ALA A 94 12.23 -21.36 11.75
N CYS A 95 11.38 -22.23 11.21
CA CYS A 95 9.99 -21.89 10.92
C CYS A 95 9.21 -21.49 12.20
N ALA A 96 9.52 -22.10 13.35
CA ALA A 96 8.97 -21.68 14.63
C ALA A 96 9.41 -20.25 15.02
N LEU A 97 10.69 -19.91 14.80
CA LEU A 97 11.19 -18.54 15.00
C LEU A 97 10.50 -17.53 14.07
N VAL A 98 10.19 -17.93 12.83
CA VAL A 98 9.44 -17.10 11.89
C VAL A 98 8.03 -16.81 12.41
N GLU A 99 7.31 -17.80 12.94
CA GLU A 99 5.99 -17.57 13.55
C GLU A 99 6.06 -16.64 14.77
N LYS A 100 7.14 -16.73 15.56
CA LYS A 100 7.44 -15.82 16.69
C LYS A 100 7.91 -14.43 16.24
N LYS A 101 7.98 -14.16 14.93
CA LYS A 101 8.46 -12.90 14.31
C LYS A 101 9.93 -12.56 14.66
N LYS A 102 10.73 -13.55 15.04
CA LYS A 102 12.17 -13.41 15.33
C LYS A 102 12.99 -13.61 14.07
N TYR A 103 12.85 -12.69 13.11
CA TYR A 103 13.37 -12.87 11.75
C TYR A 103 14.91 -12.95 11.68
N ALA A 104 15.63 -12.17 12.48
CA ALA A 104 17.10 -12.20 12.47
C ALA A 104 17.64 -13.55 12.96
N GLU A 105 17.10 -14.06 14.08
CA GLU A 105 17.45 -15.40 14.59
C GLU A 105 17.05 -16.50 13.58
N ALA A 106 15.89 -16.37 12.95
CA ALA A 106 15.44 -17.32 11.92
C ALA A 106 16.37 -17.35 10.70
N GLU A 107 16.90 -16.20 10.26
CA GLU A 107 17.85 -16.12 9.15
C GLU A 107 19.12 -16.94 9.45
N GLU A 108 19.71 -16.78 10.64
CA GLU A 108 20.90 -17.53 11.06
C GLU A 108 20.65 -19.05 11.10
N VAL A 109 19.51 -19.47 11.66
CA VAL A 109 19.16 -20.89 11.76
C VAL A 109 18.87 -21.49 10.38
N LEU A 110 18.22 -20.76 9.46
CA LEU A 110 17.98 -21.21 8.08
C LEU A 110 19.29 -21.35 7.28
N LEU A 111 20.24 -20.42 7.45
CA LEU A 111 21.56 -20.53 6.83
C LEU A 111 22.31 -21.76 7.34
N ASN A 112 22.23 -22.05 8.64
CA ASN A 112 22.80 -23.27 9.20
C ASN A 112 22.09 -24.54 8.67
N ALA A 113 20.75 -24.54 8.61
CA ALA A 113 19.99 -25.65 8.02
C ALA A 113 20.41 -25.93 6.58
N ARG A 114 20.55 -24.87 5.77
CA ARG A 114 21.02 -24.98 4.38
C ARG A 114 22.43 -25.55 4.30
N ARG A 115 23.35 -25.09 5.14
CA ARG A 115 24.73 -25.60 5.18
C ARG A 115 24.78 -27.08 5.54
N ILE A 116 24.05 -27.48 6.60
CA ILE A 116 23.96 -28.88 7.03
C ILE A 116 23.36 -29.75 5.93
N GLY A 117 22.27 -29.30 5.31
CA GLY A 117 21.62 -30.05 4.22
C GLY A 117 22.51 -30.18 2.99
N GLN A 118 23.24 -29.12 2.62
CA GLN A 118 24.19 -29.17 1.52
C GLN A 118 25.34 -30.14 1.80
N GLU A 119 25.96 -30.09 2.98
CA GLU A 119 27.01 -31.04 3.38
C GLU A 119 26.48 -32.48 3.38
N PHE A 120 25.28 -32.72 3.91
CA PHE A 120 24.66 -34.04 3.96
C PHE A 120 24.41 -34.61 2.56
N LEU A 121 23.72 -33.86 1.69
CA LEU A 121 23.37 -34.31 0.34
C LEU A 121 24.61 -34.47 -0.56
N MET A 122 25.64 -33.63 -0.40
CA MET A 122 26.90 -33.80 -1.11
C MET A 122 27.65 -35.08 -0.68
N ASN A 123 27.60 -35.43 0.61
CA ASN A 123 28.21 -36.67 1.09
C ASN A 123 27.48 -37.92 0.60
N ASP A 124 26.19 -37.80 0.27
CA ASP A 124 25.37 -38.85 -0.32
C ASP A 124 25.44 -38.84 -1.88
N ASP A 125 26.41 -38.15 -2.47
CA ASP A 125 26.67 -38.07 -3.91
C ASP A 125 25.50 -37.51 -4.77
N TYR A 126 24.63 -36.68 -4.19
CA TYR A 126 23.58 -35.98 -4.95
C TYR A 126 24.20 -34.96 -5.92
N ALA A 127 23.62 -34.83 -7.11
CA ALA A 127 24.04 -33.81 -8.06
C ALA A 127 23.67 -32.39 -7.59
N GLU A 128 24.37 -31.36 -8.06
CA GLU A 128 24.12 -29.96 -7.67
C GLU A 128 22.64 -29.53 -7.88
N ASP A 129 22.04 -29.93 -9.00
CA ASP A 129 20.62 -29.64 -9.30
C ASP A 129 19.65 -30.36 -8.35
N GLU A 130 19.99 -31.58 -7.90
CA GLU A 130 19.19 -32.34 -6.94
C GLU A 130 19.30 -31.72 -5.54
N ILE A 131 20.51 -31.29 -5.16
CA ILE A 131 20.74 -30.53 -3.92
C ILE A 131 19.92 -29.24 -3.92
N GLU A 132 19.92 -28.49 -5.02
CA GLU A 132 19.11 -27.27 -5.15
C GLU A 132 17.60 -27.57 -5.02
N THR A 133 17.16 -28.71 -5.54
CA THR A 133 15.76 -29.16 -5.47
C THR A 133 15.35 -29.48 -4.04
N GLU A 134 16.15 -30.28 -3.32
CA GLU A 134 15.87 -30.68 -1.92
C GLU A 134 15.94 -29.48 -0.95
N LEU A 135 16.85 -28.53 -1.19
CA LEU A 135 17.01 -27.34 -0.35
C LEU A 135 16.13 -26.16 -0.75
N ALA A 136 15.29 -26.32 -1.79
CA ALA A 136 14.40 -25.26 -2.27
C ALA A 136 13.45 -24.70 -1.18
N PRO A 137 12.83 -25.51 -0.30
CA PRO A 137 11.99 -24.99 0.78
C PRO A 137 12.76 -24.05 1.72
N ILE A 138 14.01 -24.38 2.04
CA ILE A 138 14.88 -23.57 2.91
C ILE A 138 15.22 -22.24 2.21
N ALA A 139 15.58 -22.29 0.92
CA ALA A 139 15.90 -21.10 0.14
C ALA A 139 14.72 -20.14 0.04
N VAL A 140 13.51 -20.65 -0.22
CA VAL A 140 12.30 -19.83 -0.31
C VAL A 140 11.90 -19.26 1.05
N GLN A 141 12.05 -20.02 2.14
CA GLN A 141 11.80 -19.54 3.49
C GLN A 141 12.80 -18.45 3.92
N LEU A 142 14.08 -18.58 3.53
CA LEU A 142 15.10 -17.55 3.73
C LEU A 142 14.76 -16.27 2.97
N GLY A 143 14.29 -16.39 1.73
CA GLY A 143 13.79 -15.27 0.95
C GLY A 143 12.63 -14.55 1.64
N TYR A 144 11.67 -15.30 2.20
CA TYR A 144 10.57 -14.72 2.98
C TYR A 144 11.09 -13.96 4.22
N VAL A 145 12.01 -14.55 4.98
CA VAL A 145 12.58 -13.91 6.19
C VAL A 145 13.27 -12.59 5.84
N ARG A 146 14.12 -12.59 4.80
CA ARG A 146 14.81 -11.38 4.32
C ARG A 146 13.82 -10.31 3.84
N GLN A 147 12.73 -10.72 3.18
CA GLN A 147 11.66 -9.81 2.79
C GLN A 147 11.00 -9.16 4.00
N MET A 148 10.71 -9.92 5.07
CA MET A 148 10.14 -9.39 6.31
C MET A 148 11.09 -8.45 7.07
N MET A 149 12.40 -8.56 6.83
CA MET A 149 13.43 -7.65 7.35
C MET A 149 13.66 -6.40 6.48
N GLY A 150 12.91 -6.23 5.39
CA GLY A 150 13.02 -5.06 4.50
C GLY A 150 14.12 -5.13 3.44
N ARG A 151 14.79 -6.28 3.27
CA ARG A 151 15.84 -6.51 2.26
C ARG A 151 15.25 -6.96 0.91
N GLY A 152 14.31 -6.19 0.36
CA GLY A 152 13.40 -6.66 -0.70
C GLY A 152 13.91 -6.61 -2.15
N GLN A 153 14.82 -5.70 -2.51
CA GLN A 153 15.17 -5.46 -3.92
C GLN A 153 16.07 -6.56 -4.50
N GLU A 154 17.05 -7.03 -3.73
CA GLU A 154 17.97 -8.11 -4.11
C GLU A 154 17.22 -9.45 -4.28
N LEU A 155 16.17 -9.66 -3.49
CA LEU A 155 15.34 -10.87 -3.53
C LEU A 155 14.54 -11.04 -4.81
N ILE A 156 14.22 -9.95 -5.53
CA ILE A 156 13.45 -10.04 -6.78
C ILE A 156 14.24 -10.86 -7.81
N ASP A 157 15.54 -10.60 -7.94
CA ASP A 157 16.40 -11.30 -8.88
C ASP A 157 16.63 -12.75 -8.42
N GLU A 158 16.83 -12.99 -7.12
CA GLU A 158 16.93 -14.33 -6.55
C GLU A 158 15.67 -15.18 -6.87
N TYR A 159 14.46 -14.64 -6.65
CA TYR A 159 13.23 -15.34 -6.99
C TYR A 159 13.08 -15.58 -8.48
N ASN A 160 13.45 -14.61 -9.33
CA ASN A 160 13.40 -14.79 -10.78
C ASN A 160 14.34 -15.92 -11.24
N VAL A 161 15.54 -16.03 -10.65
CA VAL A 161 16.48 -17.12 -10.94
C VAL A 161 15.85 -18.47 -10.56
N VAL A 162 15.35 -18.62 -9.33
CA VAL A 162 14.71 -19.85 -8.86
C VAL A 162 13.54 -20.27 -9.78
N LEU A 163 12.68 -19.31 -10.12
CA LEU A 163 11.52 -19.57 -10.99
C LEU A 163 11.92 -19.86 -12.45
N SER A 164 13.05 -19.33 -12.93
CA SER A 164 13.53 -19.57 -14.29
C SER A 164 14.20 -20.93 -14.46
N ARG A 165 14.94 -21.39 -13.44
CA ARG A 165 15.58 -22.70 -13.41
C ARG A 165 14.55 -23.82 -13.29
N ASN A 166 13.47 -23.58 -12.56
CA ASN A 166 12.34 -24.50 -12.41
C ASN A 166 12.77 -25.90 -11.90
N LEU A 167 13.79 -25.93 -11.04
CA LEU A 167 14.30 -27.16 -10.39
C LEU A 167 13.51 -27.49 -9.12
N ALA A 168 13.00 -26.48 -8.42
CA ALA A 168 12.30 -26.63 -7.14
C ALA A 168 10.97 -27.38 -7.25
N ASP A 169 10.52 -27.97 -6.13
CA ASP A 169 9.22 -28.62 -6.04
C ASP A 169 8.05 -27.63 -6.26
N ALA A 170 6.88 -28.17 -6.64
CA ALA A 170 5.70 -27.36 -6.95
C ALA A 170 5.31 -26.39 -5.83
N SER A 171 5.47 -26.79 -4.56
CA SER A 171 5.11 -25.97 -3.39
C SER A 171 6.07 -24.81 -3.24
N SER A 172 7.39 -25.07 -3.33
CA SER A 172 8.42 -24.03 -3.30
C SER A 172 8.26 -23.04 -4.45
N LEU A 173 7.98 -23.51 -5.68
CA LEU A 173 7.72 -22.63 -6.83
C LEU A 173 6.47 -21.77 -6.64
N ALA A 174 5.39 -22.32 -6.07
CA ALA A 174 4.16 -21.58 -5.78
C ALA A 174 4.40 -20.49 -4.73
N ILE A 175 5.12 -20.79 -3.65
CA ILE A 175 5.46 -19.84 -2.59
C ILE A 175 6.41 -18.75 -3.12
N ALA A 176 7.46 -19.13 -3.86
CA ALA A 176 8.38 -18.18 -4.50
C ALA A 176 7.64 -17.23 -5.46
N THR A 177 6.72 -17.77 -6.26
CA THR A 177 5.85 -16.97 -7.14
C THR A 177 5.02 -15.98 -6.34
N ASN A 178 4.39 -16.44 -5.25
CA ASN A 178 3.56 -15.58 -4.40
C ASN A 178 4.35 -14.47 -3.72
N ASN A 179 5.54 -14.79 -3.20
CA ASN A 179 6.43 -13.84 -2.54
C ASN A 179 6.94 -12.79 -3.53
N LEU A 180 7.33 -13.20 -4.74
CA LEU A 180 7.73 -12.29 -5.82
C LEU A 180 6.60 -11.32 -6.19
N ILE A 181 5.36 -11.81 -6.28
CA ILE A 181 4.19 -10.97 -6.56
C ILE A 181 3.99 -9.94 -5.44
N ALA A 182 4.10 -10.35 -4.18
CA ALA A 182 4.00 -9.44 -3.04
C ALA A 182 5.11 -8.37 -3.06
N LEU A 183 6.36 -8.74 -3.36
CA LEU A 183 7.49 -7.80 -3.46
C LEU A 183 7.31 -6.76 -4.56
N ARG A 184 6.73 -7.16 -5.70
CA ARG A 184 6.46 -6.24 -6.82
C ARG A 184 5.43 -5.17 -6.47
N ASN A 185 4.62 -5.37 -5.42
CA ASN A 185 3.65 -4.41 -4.89
C ASN A 185 2.78 -3.75 -5.99
N GLY A 186 2.22 -4.57 -6.88
CA GLY A 186 1.38 -4.11 -7.99
C GLY A 186 2.10 -3.61 -9.23
N LYS A 187 3.43 -3.72 -9.30
CA LYS A 187 4.15 -3.72 -10.59
C LYS A 187 3.89 -5.04 -11.32
N GLU A 188 3.81 -4.99 -12.65
CA GLU A 188 3.61 -6.17 -13.50
C GLU A 188 2.32 -6.98 -13.18
N VAL A 189 1.22 -6.30 -12.87
CA VAL A 189 -0.08 -6.92 -12.49
C VAL A 189 -0.50 -8.05 -13.45
N ALA A 190 -0.35 -7.84 -14.76
CA ALA A 190 -0.73 -8.83 -15.77
C ALA A 190 0.12 -10.11 -15.71
N ASP A 191 1.44 -10.00 -15.47
CA ASP A 191 2.32 -11.16 -15.29
C ASP A 191 1.99 -11.89 -13.99
N GLY A 192 1.78 -11.14 -12.90
CA GLY A 192 1.37 -11.71 -11.61
C GLY A 192 0.06 -12.49 -11.70
N LEU A 193 -0.96 -11.95 -12.36
CA LEU A 193 -2.23 -12.65 -12.59
C LEU A 193 -2.01 -13.91 -13.44
N ARG A 194 -1.25 -13.81 -14.54
CA ARG A 194 -0.94 -14.98 -15.39
C ARG A 194 -0.25 -16.08 -14.59
N LYS A 195 0.66 -15.73 -13.67
CA LYS A 195 1.35 -16.70 -12.81
C LYS A 195 0.38 -17.33 -11.80
N LEU A 196 -0.48 -16.55 -11.15
CA LEU A 196 -1.47 -17.07 -10.20
C LEU A 196 -2.59 -17.88 -10.87
N ASP A 197 -3.00 -17.52 -12.09
CA ASP A 197 -4.02 -18.28 -12.85
C ASP A 197 -3.50 -19.66 -13.29
N LYS A 198 -2.18 -19.89 -13.31
CA LYS A 198 -1.60 -21.23 -13.46
C LYS A 198 -1.68 -22.05 -12.16
N LEU A 199 -1.68 -21.39 -11.01
CA LEU A 199 -1.70 -22.03 -9.70
C LEU A 199 -3.13 -22.26 -9.21
N ILE A 200 -4.05 -21.34 -9.52
CA ILE A 200 -5.43 -21.30 -9.07
C ILE A 200 -6.36 -21.51 -10.28
N SER A 201 -7.17 -22.55 -10.21
CA SER A 201 -8.18 -22.87 -11.23
C SER A 201 -9.60 -22.72 -10.68
N LYS A 202 -10.57 -22.50 -11.57
CA LYS A 202 -11.99 -22.60 -11.19
C LYS A 202 -12.34 -24.07 -11.01
N GLY A 203 -12.92 -24.40 -9.86
CA GLY A 203 -13.42 -25.74 -9.58
C GLY A 203 -14.90 -25.89 -9.91
N ASN A 204 -15.59 -26.75 -9.16
CA ASN A 204 -17.01 -27.04 -9.31
C ASN A 204 -17.88 -26.19 -8.35
N SER A 205 -19.18 -26.45 -8.31
CA SER A 205 -20.11 -25.72 -7.43
C SER A 205 -19.81 -25.88 -5.93
N GLU A 206 -19.15 -26.97 -5.51
CA GLU A 206 -18.84 -27.24 -4.09
C GLU A 206 -17.49 -26.65 -3.67
N LYS A 207 -16.53 -26.59 -4.59
CA LYS A 207 -15.22 -25.96 -4.43
C LYS A 207 -15.00 -25.00 -5.60
N PRO A 208 -15.42 -23.73 -5.48
CA PRO A 208 -15.38 -22.78 -6.61
C PRO A 208 -13.96 -22.49 -7.09
N PHE A 209 -12.95 -22.67 -6.23
CA PHE A 209 -11.54 -22.50 -6.54
C PHE A 209 -10.71 -23.64 -5.97
N GLU A 210 -9.75 -24.11 -6.77
CA GLU A 210 -8.84 -25.22 -6.42
C GLU A 210 -7.41 -24.90 -6.82
N LEU A 211 -6.44 -25.40 -6.05
CA LEU A 211 -5.03 -25.27 -6.36
C LEU A 211 -4.54 -26.43 -7.22
N SER A 212 -3.93 -26.08 -8.34
CA SER A 212 -3.34 -27.03 -9.29
C SER A 212 -2.17 -27.84 -8.69
N ASN A 213 -1.74 -28.89 -9.40
CA ASN A 213 -0.54 -29.68 -9.09
C ASN A 213 -0.51 -30.30 -7.67
N GLY A 214 -1.68 -30.55 -7.08
CA GLY A 214 -1.78 -31.11 -5.72
C GLY A 214 -1.30 -30.18 -4.61
N LEU A 215 -1.18 -28.87 -4.90
CA LEU A 215 -0.79 -27.86 -3.92
C LEU A 215 -1.76 -27.80 -2.74
N ASP A 216 -3.02 -28.20 -2.94
CA ASP A 216 -3.99 -28.32 -1.87
C ASP A 216 -3.58 -29.28 -0.74
N PHE A 217 -2.71 -30.25 -0.99
CA PHE A 217 -2.27 -31.19 0.05
C PHE A 217 -0.85 -30.90 0.56
N ARG A 218 -0.17 -29.92 -0.05
CA ARG A 218 1.23 -29.57 0.26
C ARG A 218 1.37 -28.24 0.99
N LEU A 219 0.48 -27.29 0.70
CA LEU A 219 0.51 -25.96 1.31
C LEU A 219 -0.34 -25.93 2.59
N ASN A 220 0.17 -25.25 3.62
CA ASN A 220 -0.59 -25.04 4.83
C ASN A 220 -1.72 -24.00 4.61
N PRO A 221 -2.73 -23.96 5.50
CA PRO A 221 -3.88 -23.06 5.31
C PRO A 221 -3.51 -21.58 5.14
N LYS A 222 -2.50 -21.08 5.87
CA LYS A 222 -2.03 -19.69 5.78
C LYS A 222 -1.41 -19.38 4.40
N GLN A 223 -0.62 -20.29 3.85
CA GLN A 223 -0.01 -20.15 2.52
C GLN A 223 -1.07 -20.17 1.42
N LYS A 224 -2.07 -21.05 1.52
CA LYS A 224 -3.20 -21.08 0.59
C LYS A 224 -3.99 -19.78 0.63
N GLU A 225 -4.34 -19.31 1.82
CA GLU A 225 -5.05 -18.04 2.01
C GLU A 225 -4.27 -16.86 1.40
N ALA A 226 -2.95 -16.84 1.58
CA ALA A 226 -2.08 -15.81 1.01
C ALA A 226 -2.08 -15.81 -0.53
N LEU A 227 -2.05 -16.99 -1.18
CA LEU A 227 -2.16 -17.11 -2.64
C LEU A 227 -3.47 -16.52 -3.17
N TYR A 228 -4.59 -16.93 -2.58
CA TYR A 228 -5.89 -16.40 -2.99
C TYR A 228 -6.04 -14.91 -2.70
N SER A 229 -5.57 -14.45 -1.54
CA SER A 229 -5.58 -13.04 -1.15
C SER A 229 -4.78 -12.17 -2.13
N ASN A 230 -3.58 -12.61 -2.50
CA ASN A 230 -2.76 -11.90 -3.50
C ASN A 230 -3.43 -11.90 -4.87
N ARG A 231 -4.13 -12.98 -5.26
CA ARG A 231 -4.92 -12.99 -6.49
C ARG A 231 -6.04 -11.94 -6.47
N VAL A 232 -6.79 -11.84 -5.37
CA VAL A 232 -7.81 -10.79 -5.19
C VAL A 232 -7.20 -9.40 -5.33
N LEU A 233 -6.09 -9.13 -4.64
CA LEU A 233 -5.42 -7.82 -4.70
C LEU A 233 -4.99 -7.46 -6.13
N LEU A 234 -4.43 -8.41 -6.88
CA LEU A 234 -4.09 -8.19 -8.29
C LEU A 234 -5.32 -7.99 -9.19
N LEU A 235 -6.42 -8.71 -8.95
CA LEU A 235 -7.68 -8.50 -9.68
C LEU A 235 -8.24 -7.09 -9.47
N LEU A 236 -8.19 -6.59 -8.22
CA LEU A 236 -8.58 -5.23 -7.90
C LEU A 236 -7.69 -4.19 -8.59
N GLN A 237 -6.38 -4.43 -8.65
CA GLN A 237 -5.44 -3.56 -9.37
C GLN A 237 -5.64 -3.61 -10.88
N ALA A 238 -6.03 -4.78 -11.43
CA ALA A 238 -6.39 -4.95 -12.84
C ALA A 238 -7.81 -4.48 -13.18
N ASN A 239 -8.56 -3.94 -12.21
CA ASN A 239 -9.95 -3.53 -12.35
C ASN A 239 -10.90 -4.66 -12.80
N LYS A 240 -10.59 -5.92 -12.46
CA LYS A 240 -11.43 -7.11 -12.70
C LYS A 240 -12.32 -7.39 -11.48
N ILE A 241 -13.24 -6.47 -11.20
CA ILE A 241 -13.98 -6.43 -9.93
C ILE A 241 -14.92 -7.63 -9.76
N ASP A 242 -15.60 -8.08 -10.82
CA ASP A 242 -16.52 -9.24 -10.74
C ASP A 242 -15.79 -10.52 -10.30
N GLN A 243 -14.60 -10.76 -10.86
CA GLN A 243 -13.77 -11.91 -10.49
C GLN A 243 -13.22 -11.78 -9.06
N ALA A 244 -12.94 -10.54 -8.61
CA ALA A 244 -12.48 -10.29 -7.26
C ALA A 244 -13.61 -10.57 -6.25
N GLN A 245 -14.83 -10.12 -6.56
CA GLN A 245 -16.01 -10.37 -5.75
C GLN A 245 -16.33 -11.86 -5.64
N GLU A 246 -16.32 -12.59 -6.77
CA GLU A 246 -16.51 -14.05 -6.80
C GLU A 246 -15.50 -14.77 -5.89
N LEU A 247 -14.22 -14.46 -6.02
CA LEU A 247 -13.16 -15.08 -5.23
C LEU A 247 -13.25 -14.73 -3.74
N VAL A 248 -13.48 -13.45 -3.40
CA VAL A 248 -13.56 -13.03 -1.99
C VAL A 248 -14.75 -13.66 -1.27
N SER A 249 -15.89 -13.80 -1.95
CA SER A 249 -17.06 -14.49 -1.38
C SER A 249 -16.72 -15.94 -1.01
N ALA A 250 -16.05 -16.68 -1.90
CA ALA A 250 -15.57 -18.03 -1.60
C ALA A 250 -14.58 -18.06 -0.42
N LEU A 251 -13.69 -17.08 -0.32
CA LEU A 251 -12.70 -17.03 0.77
C LEU A 251 -13.32 -16.84 2.16
N GLN A 252 -14.46 -16.17 2.27
CA GLN A 252 -15.16 -16.03 3.55
C GLN A 252 -15.69 -17.37 4.07
N GLU A 253 -16.13 -18.25 3.16
CA GLU A 253 -16.59 -19.61 3.49
C GLU A 253 -15.41 -20.55 3.77
N MET A 254 -14.33 -20.44 3.00
CA MET A 254 -13.12 -21.26 3.17
C MET A 254 -12.34 -20.91 4.45
N TYR A 255 -12.33 -19.62 4.84
CA TYR A 255 -11.53 -19.11 5.96
C TYR A 255 -12.36 -18.27 6.94
N PRO A 256 -13.42 -18.82 7.56
CA PRO A 256 -14.38 -18.05 8.36
C PRO A 256 -13.81 -17.49 9.66
N LYS A 257 -12.66 -18.00 10.12
CA LYS A 257 -11.94 -17.52 11.30
C LYS A 257 -10.90 -16.44 10.98
N SER A 258 -10.63 -16.19 9.70
CA SER A 258 -9.64 -15.20 9.29
C SER A 258 -10.27 -13.82 9.08
N ILE A 259 -9.51 -12.78 9.44
CA ILE A 259 -9.88 -11.39 9.17
C ILE A 259 -9.63 -10.99 7.71
N THR A 260 -8.73 -11.68 7.01
CA THR A 260 -8.26 -11.27 5.67
C THR A 260 -9.40 -11.24 4.65
N PRO A 261 -10.27 -12.26 4.54
CA PRO A 261 -11.37 -12.22 3.58
C PRO A 261 -12.32 -11.04 3.79
N ILE A 262 -12.56 -10.64 5.05
CA ILE A 262 -13.42 -9.51 5.40
C ILE A 262 -12.79 -8.18 4.99
N LEU A 263 -11.48 -8.01 5.23
CA LEU A 263 -10.73 -6.83 4.79
C LEU A 263 -10.70 -6.73 3.25
N LEU A 264 -10.51 -7.86 2.56
CA LEU A 264 -10.57 -7.92 1.10
C LEU A 264 -11.97 -7.59 0.58
N GLN A 265 -13.03 -8.05 1.24
CA GLN A 265 -14.42 -7.73 0.85
C GLN A 265 -14.71 -6.24 0.99
N ALA A 266 -14.23 -5.61 2.06
CA ALA A 266 -14.30 -4.16 2.22
C ALA A 266 -13.52 -3.44 1.10
N ALA A 267 -12.32 -3.93 0.75
CA ALA A 267 -11.55 -3.37 -0.36
C ALA A 267 -12.27 -3.49 -1.71
N VAL A 268 -12.95 -4.62 -1.98
CA VAL A 268 -13.80 -4.79 -3.17
C VAL A 268 -14.92 -3.75 -3.18
N PHE A 269 -15.68 -3.59 -2.08
CA PHE A 269 -16.74 -2.60 -2.00
C PHE A 269 -16.25 -1.16 -2.16
N VAL A 270 -15.10 -0.81 -1.62
CA VAL A 270 -14.48 0.50 -1.83
C VAL A 270 -14.14 0.72 -3.32
N ARG A 271 -13.63 -0.31 -4.01
CA ARG A 271 -13.36 -0.24 -5.45
C ARG A 271 -14.62 -0.15 -6.30
N GLU A 272 -15.72 -0.76 -5.86
CA GLU A 272 -17.05 -0.59 -6.44
C GLU A 272 -17.72 0.75 -6.11
N LYS A 273 -17.08 1.62 -5.31
CA LYS A 273 -17.65 2.87 -4.77
C LYS A 273 -18.87 2.64 -3.86
N LYS A 274 -19.00 1.45 -3.27
CA LYS A 274 -20.04 1.08 -2.30
C LYS A 274 -19.51 1.21 -0.86
N VAL A 275 -19.01 2.40 -0.51
CA VAL A 275 -18.41 2.68 0.81
C VAL A 275 -19.32 2.28 1.99
N PRO A 276 -20.64 2.57 2.00
CA PRO A 276 -21.50 2.18 3.12
C PRO A 276 -21.54 0.68 3.39
N LYS A 277 -21.44 -0.15 2.34
CA LYS A 277 -21.38 -1.62 2.49
C LYS A 277 -20.06 -2.08 3.09
N ALA A 278 -18.96 -1.40 2.76
CA ALA A 278 -17.65 -1.65 3.36
C ALA A 278 -17.66 -1.31 4.86
N GLU A 279 -18.28 -0.18 5.23
CA GLU A 279 -18.42 0.22 6.64
C GLU A 279 -19.30 -0.75 7.42
N GLU A 280 -20.41 -1.17 6.82
CA GLU A 280 -21.35 -2.13 7.41
C GLU A 280 -20.67 -3.47 7.73
N ILE A 281 -19.99 -4.09 6.76
CA ILE A 281 -19.38 -5.42 6.97
C ILE A 281 -18.26 -5.37 8.02
N LEU A 282 -17.45 -4.31 8.03
CA LEU A 282 -16.38 -4.13 9.02
C LEU A 282 -16.96 -3.88 10.43
N THR A 283 -18.04 -3.10 10.51
CA THR A 283 -18.75 -2.83 11.77
C THR A 283 -19.36 -4.11 12.33
N GLN A 284 -20.10 -4.86 11.52
CA GLN A 284 -20.69 -6.15 11.89
C GLN A 284 -19.63 -7.13 12.40
N TYR A 285 -18.49 -7.23 11.70
CA TYR A 285 -17.38 -8.08 12.13
C TYR A 285 -16.80 -7.63 13.47
N SER A 286 -16.54 -6.33 13.65
CA SER A 286 -15.99 -5.78 14.89
C SER A 286 -16.90 -6.03 16.10
N ASN A 287 -18.22 -5.93 15.92
CA ASN A 287 -19.20 -6.18 16.97
C ASN A 287 -19.29 -7.68 17.32
N LYS A 288 -19.15 -8.56 16.32
CA LYS A 288 -19.20 -10.02 16.51
C LYS A 288 -17.92 -10.57 17.18
N TYR A 289 -16.76 -9.97 16.89
CA TYR A 289 -15.45 -10.45 17.35
C TYR A 289 -14.60 -9.34 18.01
N PRO A 290 -15.00 -8.81 19.18
CA PRO A 290 -14.37 -7.64 19.77
C PRO A 290 -12.90 -7.85 20.16
N LYS A 291 -12.48 -9.07 20.52
CA LYS A 291 -11.14 -9.35 21.06
C LYS A 291 -10.00 -9.28 20.03
N ASN A 292 -10.28 -9.38 18.72
CA ASN A 292 -9.27 -9.44 17.64
C ASN A 292 -9.60 -8.50 16.48
N CYS A 293 -10.23 -7.36 16.75
CA CYS A 293 -10.77 -6.48 15.72
C CYS A 293 -9.91 -5.23 15.40
N MET A 294 -8.75 -5.04 16.03
CA MET A 294 -7.91 -3.86 15.80
C MET A 294 -7.64 -3.59 14.29
N PRO A 295 -7.19 -4.55 13.47
CA PRO A 295 -6.97 -4.28 12.04
C PRO A 295 -8.26 -3.90 11.29
N VAL A 296 -9.41 -4.44 11.71
CA VAL A 296 -10.73 -4.16 11.13
C VAL A 296 -11.19 -2.75 11.50
N LEU A 297 -11.02 -2.34 12.76
CA LEU A 297 -11.33 -0.99 13.23
C LEU A 297 -10.44 0.07 12.55
N LEU A 298 -9.15 -0.22 12.39
CA LEU A 298 -8.24 0.67 11.66
C LEU A 298 -8.62 0.80 10.18
N ALA A 299 -8.99 -0.31 9.53
CA ALA A 299 -9.48 -0.27 8.16
C ALA A 299 -10.79 0.52 8.04
N LEU A 300 -11.72 0.32 8.97
CA LEU A 300 -12.98 1.06 9.04
C LEU A 300 -12.73 2.56 9.20
N ALA A 301 -11.87 2.94 10.15
CA ALA A 301 -11.50 4.34 10.37
C ALA A 301 -10.88 4.96 9.12
N GLN A 302 -9.93 4.27 8.47
CA GLN A 302 -9.29 4.76 7.26
C GLN A 302 -10.28 4.93 6.10
N ILE A 303 -11.17 3.96 5.88
CA ILE A 303 -12.18 4.00 4.81
C ILE A 303 -13.16 5.16 5.06
N ALA A 304 -13.69 5.27 6.28
CA ALA A 304 -14.63 6.31 6.68
C ALA A 304 -14.00 7.72 6.58
N ALA A 305 -12.77 7.89 7.06
CA ALA A 305 -12.05 9.16 6.95
C ALA A 305 -11.83 9.59 5.48
N THR A 306 -11.50 8.62 4.61
CA THR A 306 -11.29 8.87 3.18
C THR A 306 -12.58 9.24 2.48
N ALA A 307 -13.72 8.68 2.93
CA ALA A 307 -15.05 9.01 2.42
C ALA A 307 -15.64 10.30 3.01
N GLY A 308 -14.99 10.91 4.01
CA GLY A 308 -15.50 12.10 4.72
C GLY A 308 -16.51 11.77 5.82
N HIS A 309 -16.72 10.50 6.16
CA HIS A 309 -17.56 10.06 7.27
C HIS A 309 -16.79 10.15 8.61
N PHE A 310 -16.44 11.37 9.01
CA PHE A 310 -15.57 11.61 10.16
C PHE A 310 -16.13 11.06 11.48
N GLN A 311 -17.46 10.99 11.64
CA GLN A 311 -18.09 10.43 12.84
C GLN A 311 -17.76 8.94 13.00
N ILE A 312 -18.05 8.15 11.97
CA ILE A 312 -17.76 6.71 11.92
C ILE A 312 -16.25 6.48 12.11
N SER A 313 -15.42 7.30 11.46
CA SER A 313 -13.97 7.21 11.61
C SER A 313 -13.50 7.44 13.05
N SER A 314 -14.04 8.45 13.72
CA SER A 314 -13.63 8.81 15.08
C SER A 314 -14.09 7.75 16.08
N GLU A 315 -15.32 7.25 15.94
CA GLU A 315 -15.86 6.17 16.77
C GLU A 315 -15.08 4.86 16.59
N ALA A 316 -14.76 4.48 15.35
CA ALA A 316 -14.00 3.28 15.07
C ALA A 316 -12.58 3.36 15.66
N LEU A 317 -11.90 4.50 15.49
CA LEU A 317 -10.55 4.70 16.01
C LEU A 317 -10.53 4.77 17.55
N SER A 318 -11.56 5.34 18.17
CA SER A 318 -11.70 5.41 19.64
C SER A 318 -11.87 4.05 20.30
N LYS A 319 -12.34 3.03 19.54
CA LYS A 319 -12.47 1.65 20.03
C LYS A 319 -11.13 0.88 20.06
N VAL A 320 -10.05 1.44 19.50
CA VAL A 320 -8.72 0.80 19.50
C VAL A 320 -7.95 1.20 20.76
N VAL A 321 -8.20 0.49 21.86
CA VAL A 321 -7.69 0.82 23.21
C VAL A 321 -6.16 0.77 23.27
N GLU A 322 -5.53 -0.14 22.53
CA GLU A 322 -4.08 -0.40 22.57
C GLU A 322 -3.24 0.81 22.14
N ILE A 323 -3.80 1.68 21.28
CA ILE A 323 -3.10 2.86 20.74
C ILE A 323 -3.82 4.17 21.04
N GLN A 324 -4.89 4.15 21.85
CA GLN A 324 -5.81 5.27 22.04
C GLN A 324 -5.11 6.57 22.48
N HIS A 325 -4.13 6.46 23.37
CA HIS A 325 -3.40 7.59 23.93
C HIS A 325 -2.08 7.92 23.21
N MET A 326 -1.73 7.16 22.15
CA MET A 326 -0.52 7.44 21.38
C MET A 326 -0.66 8.79 20.66
N PRO A 327 0.36 9.67 20.68
CA PRO A 327 0.24 11.03 20.14
C PRO A 327 -0.30 11.12 18.71
N ALA A 328 0.05 10.17 17.84
CA ALA A 328 -0.45 10.09 16.47
C ALA A 328 -1.96 9.78 16.41
N THR A 329 -2.43 8.85 17.24
CA THR A 329 -3.86 8.51 17.36
C THR A 329 -4.65 9.70 17.91
N VAL A 330 -4.15 10.32 18.97
CA VAL A 330 -4.75 11.51 19.60
C VAL A 330 -4.85 12.65 18.59
N ALA A 331 -3.77 12.97 17.88
CA ALA A 331 -3.77 14.01 16.85
C ALA A 331 -4.79 13.72 15.73
N THR A 332 -4.90 12.45 15.31
CA THR A 332 -5.87 12.03 14.30
C THR A 332 -7.30 12.18 14.80
N LEU A 333 -7.62 11.68 15.99
CA LEU A 333 -8.94 11.82 16.61
C LEU A 333 -9.34 13.29 16.79
N VAL A 334 -8.45 14.12 17.33
CA VAL A 334 -8.68 15.56 17.50
C VAL A 334 -8.96 16.23 16.17
N SER A 335 -8.19 15.91 15.12
CA SER A 335 -8.43 16.46 13.78
C SER A 335 -9.77 16.02 13.20
N LEU A 336 -10.19 14.78 13.42
CA LEU A 336 -11.48 14.28 12.93
C LEU A 336 -12.65 14.96 13.67
N TRP A 337 -12.58 15.07 15.00
CA TRP A 337 -13.59 15.77 15.80
C TRP A 337 -13.66 17.27 15.49
N GLU A 338 -12.51 17.92 15.29
CA GLU A 338 -12.46 19.32 14.87
C GLU A 338 -13.12 19.53 13.51
N ARG A 339 -12.93 18.60 12.54
CA ARG A 339 -13.60 18.65 11.22
C ARG A 339 -15.11 18.44 11.31
N LEU A 340 -15.60 17.73 12.32
CA LEU A 340 -17.03 17.61 12.62
C LEU A 340 -17.60 18.86 13.30
N GLY A 341 -16.75 19.77 13.79
CA GLY A 341 -17.15 20.88 14.64
C GLY A 341 -17.38 20.47 16.10
N ASP A 342 -17.07 19.23 16.48
CA ASP A 342 -17.23 18.74 17.84
C ASP A 342 -15.98 19.01 18.67
N ILE A 343 -15.84 20.27 19.08
CA ILE A 343 -14.71 20.73 19.89
C ILE A 343 -14.73 20.09 21.29
N SER A 344 -15.91 19.70 21.77
CA SER A 344 -16.08 19.06 23.07
C SER A 344 -15.42 17.70 23.09
N ASN A 345 -15.74 16.82 22.15
CA ASN A 345 -15.10 15.50 22.04
C ASN A 345 -13.60 15.61 21.72
N ALA A 346 -13.20 16.56 20.87
CA ALA A 346 -11.78 16.82 20.62
C ALA A 346 -11.01 17.18 21.90
N THR A 347 -11.62 18.01 22.76
CA THR A 347 -11.05 18.40 24.05
C THR A 347 -10.98 17.22 25.02
N LEU A 348 -12.03 16.41 25.10
CA LEU A 348 -12.06 15.21 25.95
C LEU A 348 -10.96 14.22 25.59
N VAL A 349 -10.70 14.01 24.30
CA VAL A 349 -9.61 13.12 23.84
C VAL A 349 -8.24 13.64 24.28
N LEU A 350 -8.00 14.95 24.20
CA LEU A 350 -6.76 15.57 24.67
C LEU A 350 -6.59 15.43 26.18
N ASP A 351 -7.65 15.75 26.93
CA ASP A 351 -7.62 15.73 28.39
C ASP A 351 -7.42 14.31 28.94
N ALA A 352 -8.17 13.33 28.42
CA ALA A 352 -8.01 11.92 28.78
C ALA A 352 -6.59 11.40 28.47
N SER A 353 -5.99 11.83 27.36
CA SER A 353 -4.63 11.42 26.99
C SER A 353 -3.57 12.07 27.88
N ILE A 354 -3.75 13.33 28.27
CA ILE A 354 -2.86 13.99 29.23
C ILE A 354 -2.94 13.29 30.58
N GLU A 355 -4.15 12.97 31.06
CA GLU A 355 -4.34 12.25 32.33
C GLU A 355 -3.69 10.87 32.30
N TRP A 356 -3.86 10.12 31.21
CA TRP A 356 -3.24 8.81 31.04
C TRP A 356 -1.71 8.89 31.10
N TRP A 357 -1.10 9.84 30.36
CA TRP A 357 0.36 10.00 30.35
C TRP A 357 0.92 10.59 31.65
N LYS A 358 0.14 11.34 32.44
CA LYS A 358 0.54 11.79 33.79
C LYS A 358 0.76 10.60 34.74
N ASN A 359 0.01 9.52 34.55
CA ASN A 359 0.08 8.32 35.38
C ASN A 359 1.05 7.26 34.83
N ALA A 360 1.61 7.46 33.63
CA ALA A 360 2.53 6.51 32.99
C ALA A 360 3.99 6.75 33.42
N MET A 361 4.73 5.68 33.69
CA MET A 361 6.13 5.76 34.16
C MET A 361 7.07 6.55 33.21
N ASP A 362 6.86 6.46 31.89
CA ASP A 362 7.68 7.15 30.88
C ASP A 362 6.90 8.27 30.15
N GLY A 363 5.94 8.90 30.84
CA GLY A 363 5.00 9.84 30.23
C GLY A 363 5.54 11.23 29.90
N GLU A 364 6.65 11.65 30.52
CA GLU A 364 7.18 13.02 30.38
C GLU A 364 7.42 13.43 28.93
N ARG A 365 8.00 12.53 28.12
CA ARG A 365 8.25 12.77 26.71
C ARG A 365 6.95 13.08 25.96
N ASN A 366 5.90 12.31 26.19
CA ASN A 366 4.63 12.50 25.49
C ASN A 366 3.86 13.71 26.03
N LEU A 367 3.93 13.98 27.34
CA LEU A 367 3.35 15.18 27.96
C LEU A 367 3.97 16.46 27.40
N SER A 368 5.29 16.48 27.18
CA SER A 368 5.99 17.63 26.55
C SER A 368 5.49 17.98 25.15
N VAL A 369 4.91 17.00 24.45
CA VAL A 369 4.32 17.21 23.12
C VAL A 369 2.82 17.50 23.21
N LEU A 370 2.09 16.73 24.03
CA LEU A 370 0.63 16.77 24.10
C LEU A 370 0.10 18.02 24.80
N MET A 371 0.68 18.40 25.94
CA MET A 371 0.17 19.52 26.74
C MET A 371 0.24 20.87 26.00
N PRO A 372 1.35 21.25 25.32
CA PRO A 372 1.38 22.49 24.56
C PRO A 372 0.38 22.49 23.39
N LYS A 373 0.20 21.34 22.74
CA LYS A 373 -0.77 21.19 21.65
C LYS A 373 -2.20 21.27 22.14
N ALA A 374 -2.51 20.69 23.30
CA ALA A 374 -3.82 20.81 23.93
C ALA A 374 -4.12 22.26 24.34
N ALA A 375 -3.16 22.96 24.95
CA ALA A 375 -3.30 24.37 25.33
C ALA A 375 -3.54 25.27 24.10
N SER A 376 -2.75 25.07 23.04
CA SER A 376 -2.91 25.77 21.76
C SER A 376 -4.27 25.48 21.10
N PHE A 377 -4.72 24.22 21.12
CA PHE A 377 -6.03 23.82 20.60
C PHE A 377 -7.17 24.51 21.37
N LYS A 378 -7.13 24.48 22.71
CA LYS A 378 -8.13 25.14 23.56
C LYS A 378 -8.17 26.65 23.32
N LEU A 379 -7.01 27.29 23.19
CA LEU A 379 -6.90 28.73 22.88
C LEU A 379 -7.52 29.06 21.51
N LYS A 380 -7.22 28.27 20.48
CA LYS A 380 -7.77 28.44 19.12
C LYS A 380 -9.31 28.41 19.11
N HIS A 381 -9.92 27.58 19.96
CA HIS A 381 -11.36 27.41 20.04
C HIS A 381 -12.03 28.19 21.18
N GLY A 382 -11.36 29.24 21.71
CA GLY A 382 -11.94 30.16 22.69
C GLY A 382 -12.05 29.62 24.12
N LYS A 383 -11.45 28.48 24.44
CA LYS A 383 -11.39 27.90 25.80
C LYS A 383 -10.19 28.45 26.59
N GLU A 384 -10.17 29.77 26.75
CA GLU A 384 -9.01 30.51 27.25
C GLU A 384 -8.65 30.16 28.69
N GLY A 385 -9.64 30.00 29.57
CA GLY A 385 -9.42 29.64 30.97
C GLY A 385 -8.77 28.26 31.15
N GLU A 386 -9.17 27.27 30.34
CA GLU A 386 -8.55 25.94 30.35
C GLU A 386 -7.15 25.96 29.73
N ALA A 387 -6.96 26.73 28.66
CA ALA A 387 -5.65 26.92 28.04
C ALA A 387 -4.65 27.58 29.01
N ALA A 388 -5.08 28.60 29.75
CA ALA A 388 -4.25 29.28 30.76
C ALA A 388 -3.75 28.29 31.82
N ARG A 389 -4.63 27.43 32.35
CA ARG A 389 -4.25 26.40 33.34
C ARG A 389 -3.19 25.44 32.81
N LEU A 390 -3.33 24.98 31.57
CA LEU A 390 -2.34 24.10 30.93
C LEU A 390 -1.00 24.81 30.71
N TYR A 391 -1.01 26.07 30.25
CA TYR A 391 0.23 26.84 30.09
C TYR A 391 0.91 27.13 31.43
N GLU A 392 0.17 27.39 32.50
CA GLU A 392 0.77 27.51 33.84
C GLU A 392 1.47 26.22 34.28
N GLU A 393 0.83 25.08 34.07
CA GLU A 393 1.41 23.78 34.40
C GLU A 393 2.68 23.51 33.59
N LEU A 394 2.67 23.85 32.30
CA LEU A 394 3.85 23.75 31.42
C LEU A 394 4.99 24.67 31.86
N VAL A 395 4.71 25.91 32.26
CA VAL A 395 5.72 26.84 32.75
C VAL A 395 6.34 26.33 34.05
N ARG A 396 5.55 25.73 34.94
CA ARG A 396 6.05 25.15 36.21
C ARG A 396 6.91 23.90 35.99
N SER A 397 6.54 23.04 35.05
CA SER A 397 7.18 21.74 34.84
C SER A 397 8.36 21.77 33.87
N GLN A 398 8.24 22.47 32.74
CA GLN A 398 9.20 22.39 31.62
C GLN A 398 9.97 23.69 31.40
N GLY A 399 9.50 24.83 31.92
CA GLY A 399 10.17 26.12 31.76
C GLY A 399 10.34 26.57 30.29
N SER A 400 9.49 26.09 29.37
CA SER A 400 9.52 26.43 27.94
C SER A 400 9.12 27.89 27.71
N VAL A 401 9.81 28.55 26.77
CA VAL A 401 9.51 29.92 26.36
C VAL A 401 8.16 29.99 25.65
N GLU A 402 7.84 28.99 24.83
CA GLU A 402 6.55 28.88 24.14
C GLU A 402 5.38 28.77 25.12
N ALA A 403 5.55 27.98 26.19
CA ALA A 403 4.56 27.90 27.25
C ALA A 403 4.38 29.23 28.00
N LEU A 404 5.49 29.95 28.23
CA LEU A 404 5.46 31.27 28.86
C LEU A 404 4.74 32.31 27.99
N VAL A 405 4.99 32.31 26.68
CA VAL A 405 4.28 33.17 25.72
C VAL A 405 2.78 32.84 25.68
N GLY A 406 2.43 31.55 25.61
CA GLY A 406 1.03 31.11 25.66
C GLY A 406 0.33 31.52 26.95
N LEU A 407 1.04 31.48 28.09
CA LEU A 407 0.53 31.95 29.37
C LEU A 407 0.31 33.45 29.40
N VAL A 408 1.25 34.25 28.90
CA VAL A 408 1.10 35.71 28.80
C VAL A 408 -0.08 36.07 27.90
N GLN A 409 -0.22 35.39 26.75
CA GLN A 409 -1.31 35.63 25.80
C GLN A 409 -2.69 35.30 26.39
N THR A 410 -2.79 34.22 27.16
CA THR A 410 -4.04 33.80 27.81
C THR A 410 -4.36 34.64 29.05
N ALA A 411 -3.34 34.98 29.85
CA ALA A 411 -3.49 35.85 31.01
C ALA A 411 -3.86 37.27 30.60
N ALA A 412 -3.32 37.83 29.51
CA ALA A 412 -3.62 39.20 29.08
C ALA A 412 -5.13 39.47 28.84
N LYS A 413 -5.89 38.42 28.52
CA LYS A 413 -7.34 38.51 28.32
C LYS A 413 -8.17 38.37 29.59
N SER A 414 -7.61 37.78 30.65
CA SER A 414 -8.33 37.42 31.87
C SER A 414 -7.81 38.15 33.12
N ASP A 415 -6.49 38.33 33.23
CA ASP A 415 -5.77 38.93 34.34
C ASP A 415 -4.50 39.64 33.83
N LEU A 416 -4.60 40.96 33.66
CA LEU A 416 -3.54 41.80 33.12
C LEU A 416 -2.29 41.82 34.02
N GLU A 417 -2.48 41.90 35.35
CA GLU A 417 -1.35 41.92 36.29
C GLU A 417 -0.55 40.62 36.22
N LYS A 418 -1.24 39.49 36.11
CA LYS A 418 -0.59 38.20 35.95
C LYS A 418 0.17 38.10 34.64
N ALA A 419 -0.39 38.63 33.54
CA ALA A 419 0.29 38.70 32.26
C ALA A 419 1.61 39.48 32.38
N GLU A 420 1.60 40.67 32.98
CA GLU A 420 2.80 41.50 33.20
C GLU A 420 3.86 40.80 34.08
N ARG A 421 3.43 40.04 35.09
CA ARG A 421 4.35 39.27 35.96
C ARG A 421 5.08 38.16 35.18
N TYR A 422 4.39 37.48 34.27
CA TYR A 422 5.00 36.43 33.44
C TYR A 422 5.78 37.01 32.26
N GLU A 423 5.36 38.15 31.72
CA GLU A 423 6.08 38.88 30.67
C GLU A 423 7.50 39.23 31.12
N LYS A 424 7.68 39.70 32.36
CA LYS A 424 9.01 40.01 32.94
C LYS A 424 9.97 38.81 32.98
N LYS A 425 9.46 37.58 32.86
CA LYS A 425 10.28 36.36 32.80
C LYS A 425 10.74 36.02 31.38
N LEU A 426 10.18 36.67 30.35
CA LEU A 426 10.64 36.51 28.98
C LEU A 426 12.02 37.14 28.80
N LYS A 427 12.89 36.47 28.05
CA LYS A 427 14.23 36.99 27.76
C LYS A 427 14.11 38.19 26.82
N PRO A 428 14.73 39.34 27.13
CA PRO A 428 14.76 40.47 26.21
C PRO A 428 15.48 40.06 24.92
N LEU A 429 14.91 40.41 23.77
CA LEU A 429 15.49 40.09 22.47
C LEU A 429 16.76 40.94 22.25
N PRO A 430 17.96 40.34 22.13
CA PRO A 430 19.18 41.10 21.88
C PRO A 430 19.13 41.72 20.47
N GLY A 431 19.36 43.03 20.38
CA GLY A 431 19.46 43.77 19.10
C GLY A 431 18.27 44.69 18.78
N LEU A 432 17.19 44.66 19.56
CA LEU A 432 16.01 45.52 19.39
C LEU A 432 16.13 46.89 20.09
N LYS A 433 17.32 47.50 20.09
CA LYS A 433 17.50 48.87 20.61
C LYS A 433 17.23 49.86 19.46
N GLY A 434 16.07 50.52 19.49
CA GLY A 434 15.73 51.59 18.54
C GLY A 434 14.50 51.36 17.68
N VAL A 435 13.67 50.34 17.96
CA VAL A 435 12.35 50.21 17.34
C VAL A 435 11.34 50.99 18.17
N ASP A 436 10.83 52.07 17.59
CA ASP A 436 9.74 52.87 18.15
C ASP A 436 8.42 52.13 17.89
N VAL A 437 7.90 51.48 18.94
CA VAL A 437 6.67 50.70 18.90
C VAL A 437 5.45 51.59 18.61
N GLU A 438 5.41 52.81 19.18
CA GLU A 438 4.31 53.76 18.96
C GLU A 438 4.29 54.29 17.51
N ALA A 439 5.46 54.52 16.92
CA ALA A 439 5.55 54.87 15.50
C ALA A 439 5.14 53.71 14.59
N LEU A 440 5.47 52.47 14.94
CA LEU A 440 5.07 51.28 14.19
C LEU A 440 3.56 51.03 14.26
N GLU A 441 2.93 51.21 15.42
CA GLU A 441 1.48 51.07 15.59
C GLU A 441 0.70 52.14 14.82
N LYS A 442 1.28 53.33 14.65
CA LYS A 442 0.71 54.42 13.82
C LYS A 442 0.93 54.24 12.33
N THR A 443 1.91 53.43 11.90
CA THR A 443 2.01 53.05 10.50
C THR A 443 0.91 52.06 10.16
N SER A 444 0.22 52.27 9.03
CA SER A 444 -0.69 51.26 8.50
C SER A 444 0.12 50.00 8.23
N GLY A 445 0.03 49.01 9.13
CA GLY A 445 0.87 47.83 9.13
C GLY A 445 0.93 47.15 7.76
N ALA A 446 2.03 46.44 7.49
CA ALA A 446 2.17 45.66 6.26
C ALA A 446 0.97 44.71 6.14
N LYS A 447 0.21 44.82 5.05
CA LYS A 447 -0.92 43.91 4.77
C LYS A 447 -0.42 42.48 4.85
N HIS A 448 -1.07 41.68 5.68
CA HIS A 448 -0.87 40.24 5.75
C HIS A 448 -1.05 39.65 4.35
N VAL A 449 0.03 39.17 3.74
CA VAL A 449 -0.06 38.38 2.51
C VAL A 449 -0.19 36.93 2.93
N GLU A 450 -1.35 36.59 3.48
CA GLU A 450 -1.76 35.19 3.56
C GLU A 450 -2.27 34.77 2.18
N GLY A 451 -1.56 33.82 1.58
CA GLY A 451 -2.01 33.17 0.37
C GLY A 451 -3.32 32.43 0.63
N GLY A 452 -4.39 32.88 -0.01
CA GLY A 452 -5.69 32.21 0.07
C GLY A 452 -6.82 33.14 -0.29
N THR A 453 -7.42 32.88 -1.44
CA THR A 453 -8.68 33.43 -1.94
C THR A 453 -9.69 33.74 -0.82
N HIS A 454 -10.17 34.98 -0.71
CA HIS A 454 -11.60 35.27 -0.72
C HIS A 454 -11.89 36.79 -0.75
N VAL A 455 -13.01 37.07 -1.41
CA VAL A 455 -13.56 38.34 -1.84
C VAL A 455 -13.90 39.24 -0.65
N ALA A 456 -13.31 40.44 -0.61
CA ALA A 456 -13.72 41.50 0.30
C ALA A 456 -15.06 42.09 -0.19
N LYS A 457 -16.16 41.74 0.50
CA LYS A 457 -17.40 42.51 0.48
C LYS A 457 -17.33 43.51 1.63
N MET A 458 -17.00 44.76 1.31
CA MET A 458 -17.07 45.88 2.25
C MET A 458 -18.40 46.58 2.03
N GLU A 459 -19.31 46.47 2.99
CA GLU A 459 -20.33 47.50 3.20
C GLU A 459 -19.81 48.47 4.23
N ILE A 460 -19.64 49.74 3.84
CA ILE A 460 -19.69 50.87 4.76
C ILE A 460 -20.49 51.98 4.07
N SER A 461 -21.47 52.47 4.83
CA SER A 461 -22.25 53.69 4.67
C SER A 461 -21.44 54.89 4.15
N ASP A 462 -21.97 55.56 3.12
CA ASP A 462 -21.50 56.87 2.64
C ASP A 462 -22.53 57.94 2.99
N GLU A 463 -22.18 58.85 3.89
CA GLU A 463 -22.64 60.23 3.81
C GLU A 463 -21.44 61.14 3.53
N VAL A 464 -21.69 62.13 2.67
CA VAL A 464 -20.81 63.24 2.22
C VAL A 464 -19.91 62.97 1.00
N LYS A 465 -20.52 63.32 -0.14
CA LYS A 465 -19.91 63.56 -1.46
C LYS A 465 -18.72 64.52 -1.40
N LYS A 466 -17.61 64.17 -2.08
CA LYS A 466 -16.76 65.14 -2.82
C LYS A 466 -16.02 64.49 -4.01
N ALA A 467 -16.27 65.08 -5.18
CA ALA A 467 -15.64 65.01 -6.50
C ALA A 467 -14.64 63.87 -6.82
N LYS A 468 -15.10 62.87 -7.60
CA LYS A 468 -14.22 61.93 -8.32
C LYS A 468 -13.49 62.64 -9.47
N ALA A 469 -12.16 62.70 -9.38
CA ALA A 469 -11.29 63.08 -10.49
C ALA A 469 -11.41 62.07 -11.66
N LYS A 470 -11.80 62.55 -12.86
CA LYS A 470 -11.91 61.74 -14.07
C LYS A 470 -10.52 61.21 -14.49
N LYS A 471 -10.35 59.88 -14.49
CA LYS A 471 -9.18 59.22 -15.11
C LYS A 471 -9.15 59.55 -16.61
N ARG A 472 -8.10 60.24 -17.07
CA ARG A 472 -7.83 60.49 -18.49
C ARG A 472 -7.72 59.16 -19.26
N LYS A 473 -8.65 58.88 -20.17
CA LYS A 473 -8.52 57.77 -21.14
C LYS A 473 -7.38 58.11 -22.11
N ARG A 474 -6.36 57.24 -22.20
CA ARG A 474 -5.28 57.36 -23.20
C ARG A 474 -5.85 57.08 -24.60
N LYS A 475 -5.32 57.76 -25.62
CA LYS A 475 -5.69 57.54 -27.03
C LYS A 475 -5.33 56.10 -27.46
N PRO A 476 -6.19 55.39 -28.21
CA PRO A 476 -5.89 54.06 -28.72
C PRO A 476 -4.70 54.11 -29.69
N LYS A 477 -3.83 53.10 -29.63
CA LYS A 477 -2.64 52.99 -30.48
C LYS A 477 -3.01 52.15 -31.72
N TYR A 478 -3.01 52.77 -32.90
CA TYR A 478 -3.36 52.10 -34.14
C TYR A 478 -2.22 51.20 -34.66
N PRO A 479 -2.52 50.13 -35.44
CA PRO A 479 -1.51 49.31 -36.10
C PRO A 479 -0.63 50.13 -37.05
N LYS A 480 0.61 49.68 -37.25
CA LYS A 480 1.62 50.35 -38.07
C LYS A 480 1.11 50.49 -39.51
N GLY A 481 0.89 51.71 -40.00
CA GLY A 481 0.39 52.01 -41.35
C GLY A 481 -1.12 52.28 -41.49
N PHE A 482 -1.87 52.42 -40.40
CA PHE A 482 -3.29 52.77 -40.44
C PHE A 482 -3.48 54.30 -40.49
N ASP A 483 -4.01 54.82 -41.60
CA ASP A 483 -4.43 56.22 -41.76
C ASP A 483 -5.92 56.38 -41.38
N PRO A 484 -6.26 57.18 -40.35
CA PRO A 484 -7.64 57.39 -39.92
C PRO A 484 -8.54 58.11 -40.95
N ALA A 485 -7.97 58.85 -41.91
CA ALA A 485 -8.75 59.62 -42.90
C ALA A 485 -9.16 58.77 -44.11
N ASN A 486 -8.40 57.71 -44.40
CA ASN A 486 -8.70 56.73 -45.45
C ASN A 486 -8.43 55.34 -44.88
N PRO A 487 -9.39 54.76 -44.14
CA PRO A 487 -9.28 53.37 -43.72
C PRO A 487 -9.28 52.53 -44.98
N GLY A 488 -8.11 52.02 -45.36
CA GLY A 488 -7.99 51.06 -46.46
C GLY A 488 -8.91 49.86 -46.25
N PRO A 489 -9.01 48.96 -47.26
CA PRO A 489 -9.92 47.82 -47.19
C PRO A 489 -9.77 47.05 -45.88
N PRO A 490 -10.90 46.59 -45.29
CA PRO A 490 -10.88 45.97 -43.98
C PRO A 490 -9.94 44.76 -43.95
N PRO A 491 -9.30 44.47 -42.80
CA PRO A 491 -8.40 43.33 -42.68
C PRO A 491 -9.09 42.04 -43.11
N ASP A 492 -8.34 41.18 -43.80
CA ASP A 492 -8.79 39.86 -44.28
C ASP A 492 -9.70 39.14 -43.25
N PRO A 493 -10.95 38.79 -43.64
CA PRO A 493 -11.91 38.09 -42.78
C PRO A 493 -11.39 36.77 -42.22
N GLU A 494 -10.35 36.16 -42.79
CA GLU A 494 -9.78 34.92 -42.27
C GLU A 494 -8.61 35.15 -41.28
N ARG A 495 -8.29 36.42 -40.98
CA ARG A 495 -7.17 36.77 -40.09
C ARG A 495 -7.36 36.34 -38.64
N TRP A 496 -8.60 36.25 -38.17
CA TRP A 496 -8.94 35.77 -36.82
C TRP A 496 -9.16 34.26 -36.77
N LEU A 497 -9.20 33.56 -37.91
CA LEU A 497 -9.30 32.10 -37.93
C LEU A 497 -7.96 31.47 -37.51
N PRO A 498 -7.99 30.34 -36.78
CA PRO A 498 -6.80 29.50 -36.56
C PRO A 498 -6.08 29.25 -37.89
N LYS A 499 -4.74 29.30 -37.90
CA LYS A 499 -3.93 29.27 -39.14
C LYS A 499 -4.21 28.07 -40.06
N ARG A 500 -4.76 26.98 -39.52
CA ARG A 500 -5.13 25.74 -40.24
C ARG A 500 -6.48 25.85 -40.98
N GLU A 501 -7.33 26.78 -40.58
CA GLU A 501 -8.68 27.02 -41.12
C GLU A 501 -8.70 28.16 -42.14
N ARG A 502 -7.55 28.79 -42.40
CA ARG A 502 -7.41 29.84 -43.42
C ARG A 502 -7.30 29.20 -44.79
N SER A 503 -7.94 29.78 -45.79
CA SER A 503 -7.85 29.43 -47.22
C SER A 503 -6.40 29.40 -47.73
N THR A 504 -5.52 30.20 -47.13
CA THR A 504 -4.08 30.27 -47.45
C THR A 504 -3.24 29.13 -46.83
N TYR A 505 -3.84 28.25 -46.02
CA TYR A 505 -3.14 27.15 -45.37
C TYR A 505 -2.80 26.03 -46.35
N ARG A 506 -1.51 25.88 -46.69
CA ARG A 506 -0.97 24.68 -47.34
C ARG A 506 -0.28 23.79 -46.31
N PRO A 507 -0.78 22.58 -46.02
CA PRO A 507 -0.11 21.63 -45.14
C PRO A 507 1.21 21.15 -45.77
N LYS A 508 2.30 21.16 -44.99
CA LYS A 508 3.55 20.49 -45.40
C LYS A 508 3.36 18.98 -45.31
N ARG A 509 3.87 18.25 -46.31
CA ARG A 509 3.66 16.81 -46.61
C ARG A 509 3.88 15.78 -45.46
N LYS A 510 4.25 16.18 -44.24
CA LYS A 510 4.57 15.27 -43.13
C LYS A 510 3.46 15.11 -42.06
N ASP A 511 2.42 15.95 -42.06
CA ASP A 511 1.41 15.98 -40.99
C ASP A 511 0.01 15.48 -41.40
N LYS A 512 -0.09 14.52 -42.34
CA LYS A 512 -1.39 13.91 -42.72
C LYS A 512 -1.97 12.93 -41.69
N ARG A 513 -1.25 12.62 -40.59
CA ARG A 513 -1.72 11.68 -39.55
C ARG A 513 -2.42 12.33 -38.36
N ALA A 514 -2.51 13.65 -38.31
CA ALA A 514 -3.20 14.37 -37.23
C ALA A 514 -4.68 14.72 -37.54
N GLN A 515 -5.23 14.20 -38.65
CA GLN A 515 -6.53 14.64 -39.19
C GLN A 515 -7.73 13.80 -38.72
N ILE A 516 -7.61 13.02 -37.64
CA ILE A 516 -8.76 12.37 -36.99
C ILE A 516 -8.51 12.33 -35.48
N ARG A 517 -8.89 13.40 -34.78
CA ARG A 517 -9.19 13.33 -33.34
C ARG A 517 -10.23 14.40 -32.98
N GLY A 518 -11.43 14.21 -33.51
CA GLY A 518 -12.64 14.83 -32.97
C GLY A 518 -13.14 14.06 -31.74
N ALA A 519 -13.87 14.75 -30.87
CA ALA A 519 -14.51 14.17 -29.68
C ALA A 519 -15.50 13.05 -30.06
N GLN A 520 -15.59 12.01 -29.23
CA GLN A 520 -16.56 10.91 -29.39
C GLN A 520 -17.99 11.47 -29.60
N GLY A 521 -18.65 11.08 -30.69
CA GLY A 521 -20.11 11.01 -30.75
C GLY A 521 -20.89 11.89 -31.74
N ALA A 522 -20.29 12.47 -32.78
CA ALA A 522 -21.05 13.23 -33.79
C ALA A 522 -21.05 12.57 -35.18
N VAL A 523 -22.19 11.96 -35.52
CA VAL A 523 -22.53 11.42 -36.85
C VAL A 523 -22.74 12.61 -37.81
N SER A 524 -21.96 12.65 -38.90
CA SER A 524 -22.14 13.65 -39.96
C SER A 524 -23.24 13.20 -40.91
N ARG A 525 -24.15 14.13 -41.21
CA ARG A 525 -25.33 13.97 -42.06
C ARG A 525 -25.05 14.76 -43.35
N ASP A 526 -24.77 14.06 -44.44
CA ASP A 526 -24.56 14.69 -45.74
C ASP A 526 -25.89 14.93 -46.48
N LYS A 527 -26.03 16.17 -46.94
CA LYS A 527 -26.92 16.72 -47.99
C LYS A 527 -25.94 17.30 -49.03
N HIS A 528 -26.10 17.32 -50.34
CA HIS A 528 -27.13 16.96 -51.31
C HIS A 528 -26.47 17.17 -52.70
N ASP A 529 -26.83 16.41 -53.74
CA ASP A 529 -27.03 16.89 -55.14
C ASP A 529 -27.33 15.70 -56.07
N THR A 530 -28.59 15.53 -56.49
CA THR A 530 -29.21 16.02 -57.74
C THR A 530 -28.50 15.62 -59.04
N THR A 531 -29.03 14.59 -59.71
CA THR A 531 -29.15 14.47 -61.17
C THR A 531 -30.07 13.29 -61.51
N ALA A 532 -30.62 13.33 -62.72
CA ALA A 532 -31.93 12.88 -63.10
C ALA A 532 -32.10 11.38 -63.45
N ALA A 533 -33.39 11.01 -63.46
CA ALA A 533 -34.06 10.12 -64.41
C ALA A 533 -34.24 8.62 -64.08
N THR A 534 -35.55 8.28 -64.11
CA THR A 534 -36.19 7.07 -64.63
C THR A 534 -36.18 5.76 -63.83
N SER A 535 -37.42 5.33 -63.50
CA SER A 535 -37.98 3.95 -63.48
C SER A 535 -37.17 2.87 -62.75
N GLY A 536 -37.68 2.15 -61.75
CA GLY A 536 -39.03 1.69 -61.47
C GLY A 536 -38.90 0.24 -61.00
N THR A 537 -39.70 -0.18 -60.01
CA THR A 537 -39.89 -1.58 -59.52
C THR A 537 -38.62 -2.27 -58.97
N GLY A 538 -38.62 -3.14 -57.96
CA GLY A 538 -39.61 -3.81 -57.13
C GLY A 538 -38.80 -4.74 -56.19
N ALA A 539 -39.51 -5.38 -55.25
CA ALA A 539 -39.10 -6.44 -54.31
C ALA A 539 -37.82 -7.23 -54.68
N GLY A 540 -36.91 -7.57 -53.75
CA GLY A 540 -37.15 -8.33 -52.54
C GLY A 540 -36.30 -9.62 -52.58
N THR A 541 -36.07 -10.22 -51.40
CA THR A 541 -35.50 -11.56 -51.13
C THR A 541 -33.98 -11.78 -51.29
N SER A 542 -33.33 -11.85 -50.11
CA SER A 542 -32.52 -12.95 -49.59
C SER A 542 -32.12 -14.11 -50.51
N GLY A 543 -30.84 -14.49 -50.44
CA GLY A 543 -30.40 -15.83 -50.84
C GLY A 543 -28.88 -15.92 -50.99
N ALA A 544 -28.28 -16.87 -50.30
CA ALA A 544 -26.85 -17.01 -50.10
C ALA A 544 -26.16 -17.93 -51.15
N ILE A 545 -24.84 -18.05 -51.00
CA ILE A 545 -23.97 -19.21 -51.31
C ILE A 545 -23.17 -19.17 -52.65
N SER A 546 -21.84 -19.08 -52.43
CA SER A 546 -20.73 -19.80 -53.09
C SER A 546 -20.16 -19.42 -54.47
N GLY A 547 -18.85 -19.66 -54.59
CA GLY A 547 -18.15 -19.94 -55.86
C GLY A 547 -17.11 -18.88 -56.23
N LYS A 548 -15.87 -18.87 -55.72
CA LYS A 548 -14.73 -19.80 -55.97
C LYS A 548 -14.05 -19.58 -57.34
N ALA A 549 -12.87 -18.97 -57.30
CA ALA A 549 -11.62 -19.27 -58.03
C ALA A 549 -10.66 -18.08 -57.77
N GLY A 550 -9.49 -18.24 -57.15
CA GLY A 550 -8.31 -18.93 -57.69
C GLY A 550 -7.48 -17.90 -58.47
N GLN A 551 -6.16 -17.74 -58.36
CA GLN A 551 -5.09 -18.52 -57.75
C GLN A 551 -3.78 -17.71 -57.91
N ALA A 552 -2.70 -18.21 -57.28
CA ALA A 552 -1.28 -17.86 -57.47
C ALA A 552 -0.76 -16.64 -56.68
N SER A 553 0.40 -16.65 -56.01
CA SER A 553 1.51 -17.62 -55.98
C SER A 553 2.38 -17.42 -54.72
N ALA A 554 3.20 -18.44 -54.46
CA ALA A 554 4.37 -18.58 -53.56
C ALA A 554 5.10 -17.27 -53.18
N GLY A 555 5.77 -17.12 -52.03
CA GLY A 555 6.50 -18.09 -51.22
C GLY A 555 7.92 -17.53 -50.98
N SER A 556 8.31 -17.42 -49.71
CA SER A 556 9.64 -17.13 -49.11
C SER A 556 10.52 -16.03 -49.72
N SER A 557 10.84 -14.92 -49.03
CA SER A 557 11.58 -14.77 -47.76
C SER A 557 12.97 -15.43 -47.75
N LYS A 558 14.02 -14.64 -48.03
CA LYS A 558 15.41 -14.93 -47.62
C LYS A 558 16.20 -13.65 -47.38
N GLY A 559 16.98 -13.66 -46.29
CA GLY A 559 17.96 -12.65 -45.84
C GLY A 559 17.83 -12.47 -44.32
N GLY A 560 18.73 -12.90 -43.43
CA GLY A 560 20.18 -13.12 -43.54
C GLY A 560 20.85 -11.79 -43.86
N GLY A 561 21.67 -11.14 -43.03
CA GLY A 561 22.40 -11.47 -41.80
C GLY A 561 23.71 -10.67 -41.85
N SER A 562 24.23 -10.23 -40.69
CA SER A 562 25.61 -9.69 -40.47
C SER A 562 25.93 -8.29 -41.07
N GLN A 563 26.88 -7.47 -40.62
CA GLN A 563 27.74 -7.28 -39.43
C GLN A 563 28.59 -6.00 -39.71
N SER A 564 29.29 -5.50 -38.67
CA SER A 564 30.55 -4.71 -38.72
C SER A 564 30.47 -3.21 -39.07
N ALA A 565 31.36 -2.29 -38.65
CA ALA A 565 32.38 -2.18 -37.60
C ALA A 565 33.05 -0.77 -37.73
N LEU A 566 33.99 -0.47 -36.83
CA LEU A 566 35.10 0.52 -36.86
C LEU A 566 34.79 1.94 -36.32
N ALA A 567 35.37 2.36 -35.17
CA ALA A 567 36.74 2.89 -34.92
C ALA A 567 36.93 4.30 -35.54
N GLY A 568 37.50 5.35 -34.94
CA GLY A 568 38.24 5.64 -33.70
C GLY A 568 39.16 6.83 -34.04
N ASN A 569 39.24 7.91 -33.23
CA ASN A 569 40.45 8.74 -33.12
C ASN A 569 40.39 9.79 -31.99
N ALA A 570 41.57 10.10 -31.46
CA ALA A 570 41.89 11.01 -30.37
C ALA A 570 41.94 12.49 -30.79
N GLU A 571 41.79 13.43 -29.84
CA GLU A 571 42.88 14.34 -29.41
C GLU A 571 42.44 15.36 -28.35
N GLN A 572 43.46 15.81 -27.62
CA GLN A 572 43.46 16.64 -26.42
C GLN A 572 43.08 18.11 -26.68
N ASN A 573 42.50 18.78 -25.67
CA ASN A 573 42.81 20.20 -25.46
C ASN A 573 42.82 20.60 -23.98
N LYS A 574 43.86 21.35 -23.60
CA LYS A 574 44.19 21.83 -22.26
C LYS A 574 43.39 23.09 -21.89
N GLY A 575 43.07 23.25 -20.60
CA GLY A 575 42.50 24.47 -20.03
C GLY A 575 42.84 24.65 -18.55
N SER A 576 43.93 25.37 -18.30
CA SER A 576 44.51 25.95 -17.08
C SER A 576 43.75 25.91 -15.72
N SER A 577 44.44 25.42 -14.69
CA SER A 577 44.37 25.97 -13.32
C SER A 577 45.79 26.22 -12.79
N LYS A 578 46.06 27.46 -12.35
CA LYS A 578 47.32 27.91 -11.73
C LYS A 578 47.00 28.59 -10.39
N SER A 579 47.48 28.03 -9.29
CA SER A 579 48.13 28.66 -8.12
C SER A 579 48.12 27.60 -7.00
N ARG A 580 49.11 27.42 -6.11
CA ARG A 580 50.26 28.21 -5.68
C ARG A 580 51.27 27.25 -5.01
N LYS A 581 52.55 27.61 -5.09
CA LYS A 581 53.75 26.88 -4.64
C LYS A 581 54.07 27.19 -3.15
N LYS A 582 54.50 26.19 -2.36
CA LYS A 582 55.50 26.25 -1.25
C LYS A 582 55.81 24.79 -0.82
N LYS A 583 56.91 24.15 -1.22
CA LYS A 583 58.32 24.13 -0.72
C LYS A 583 58.52 23.64 0.75
N SER A 584 58.98 22.39 0.92
CA SER A 584 60.20 21.92 1.64
C SER A 584 60.30 20.38 1.44
N ARG A 585 61.37 19.76 0.91
CA ARG A 585 62.63 19.32 1.59
C ARG A 585 62.34 18.72 2.98
N ASN A 586 62.69 17.48 3.33
CA ASN A 586 63.68 16.52 2.82
C ASN A 586 63.07 15.21 2.33
#